data_AF-A0A317MGQ6-F1
#
_entry.id   AF-A0A317MGQ6-F1
#
_cell.length_a   1.000
_cell.length_b   1.000
_cell.length_c   1.000
_cell.angle_alpha   90.00
_cell.angle_beta   90.00
_cell.angle_gamma   90.00
#
_symmetry.space_group_name_H-M   'P 1'
#
loop_
_entity.id
_entity.type
_entity.pdbx_description
1 polymer ?
#
loop_
_entity_poly.entity_id
_entity_poly.type
_entity_poly.pdbx_seq_one_letter_code
_entity_poly.pdbx_strand_id
1 'polypeptide(L)'
;MSHPRTPTRVLSLAAAAVVVPLALTACSGNQAEIDAACADIQSNISAVDLAAESIGTDVLVDDVPFQDDHYSVLDAHVLDVERLEEAARGDLSRDATERADAVNAVLEELDFGDHDGLADALDWTSDTHDMILAACDY
;
A
#
# COMPACT_ATOMS: atom_id res chain seq x y z
N MET A 1 62.35 -58.23 -18.27
CA MET A 1 61.12 -58.06 -19.05
C MET A 1 60.51 -56.70 -18.72
N SER A 2 60.19 -55.92 -19.75
CA SER A 2 59.17 -54.85 -19.86
C SER A 2 59.18 -53.64 -18.91
N HIS A 3 59.83 -52.56 -19.39
CA HIS A 3 59.43 -51.14 -19.54
C HIS A 3 58.44 -50.36 -18.62
N PRO A 4 58.54 -49.01 -18.62
CA PRO A 4 58.18 -48.07 -17.53
C PRO A 4 56.96 -47.16 -17.85
N ARG A 5 56.60 -46.22 -16.94
CA ARG A 5 56.23 -44.78 -17.21
C ARG A 5 55.54 -44.09 -16.00
N THR A 6 56.13 -42.97 -15.55
CA THR A 6 55.50 -41.80 -14.86
C THR A 6 54.60 -41.00 -15.85
N PRO A 7 54.01 -39.82 -15.54
CA PRO A 7 53.48 -39.19 -14.30
C PRO A 7 52.08 -38.54 -14.52
N THR A 8 51.33 -38.11 -13.48
CA THR A 8 50.45 -36.91 -13.63
C THR A 8 50.13 -36.21 -12.30
N ARG A 9 50.37 -34.88 -12.30
CA ARG A 9 49.87 -33.86 -11.36
C ARG A 9 48.32 -33.84 -11.36
N VAL A 10 47.70 -33.24 -10.33
CA VAL A 10 46.91 -31.99 -10.44
C VAL A 10 46.55 -31.50 -9.03
N LEU A 11 46.93 -30.24 -8.74
CA LEU A 11 46.44 -29.38 -7.67
C LEU A 11 44.97 -29.02 -7.89
N SER A 12 44.18 -28.90 -6.82
CA SER A 12 43.07 -27.94 -6.78
C SER A 12 42.73 -27.55 -5.34
N LEU A 13 43.32 -26.43 -4.90
CA LEU A 13 42.64 -25.52 -3.97
C LEU A 13 41.40 -24.98 -4.69
N ALA A 14 40.24 -25.05 -4.05
CA ALA A 14 39.10 -24.21 -4.40
C ALA A 14 38.40 -23.79 -3.11
N ALA A 15 38.89 -22.70 -2.53
CA ALA A 15 38.09 -21.85 -1.66
C ALA A 15 37.03 -21.18 -2.54
N ALA A 16 35.77 -21.57 -2.37
CA ALA A 16 34.63 -20.81 -2.89
C ALA A 16 33.96 -20.13 -1.70
N ALA A 17 34.50 -18.98 -1.31
CA ALA A 17 33.75 -18.01 -0.53
C ALA A 17 32.64 -17.49 -1.44
N VAL A 18 31.41 -17.99 -1.22
CA VAL A 18 30.21 -17.42 -1.84
C VAL A 18 29.93 -16.11 -1.12
N VAL A 19 30.60 -15.05 -1.56
CA VAL A 19 30.17 -13.68 -1.27
C VAL A 19 29.01 -13.43 -2.22
N VAL A 20 27.79 -13.65 -1.73
CA VAL A 20 26.58 -13.17 -2.40
C VAL A 20 26.66 -11.65 -2.40
N PRO A 21 26.69 -10.98 -3.57
CA PRO A 21 26.53 -9.54 -3.58
C PRO A 21 25.06 -9.24 -3.26
N LEU A 22 24.78 -8.95 -1.99
CA LEU A 22 23.58 -8.23 -1.54
C LEU A 22 23.68 -6.79 -2.06
N ALA A 23 23.46 -6.59 -3.35
CA ALA A 23 23.57 -5.27 -3.97
C ALA A 23 22.62 -5.16 -5.17
N LEU A 24 21.31 -5.29 -4.94
CA LEU A 24 20.29 -4.98 -5.96
C LEU A 24 19.02 -4.30 -5.41
N THR A 25 19.02 -3.74 -4.19
CA THR A 25 17.80 -3.10 -3.63
C THR A 25 17.73 -1.58 -3.83
N ALA A 26 18.59 -0.98 -4.67
CA ALA A 26 18.73 0.48 -4.72
C ALA A 26 18.18 1.19 -5.97
N CYS A 27 17.63 0.48 -6.96
CA CYS A 27 17.29 1.09 -8.26
C CYS A 27 15.86 0.85 -8.79
N SER A 28 14.97 0.27 -8.00
CA SER A 28 13.52 0.37 -8.19
C SER A 28 12.96 1.04 -6.95
N GLY A 29 11.79 1.68 -7.00
CA GLY A 29 10.97 1.82 -5.78
C GLY A 29 10.95 0.49 -5.02
N ASN A 30 10.79 0.52 -3.71
CA ASN A 30 10.95 -0.68 -2.90
C ASN A 30 9.76 -1.62 -3.21
N GLN A 31 9.88 -2.43 -4.26
CA GLN A 31 8.76 -3.16 -4.86
C GLN A 31 8.07 -4.04 -3.82
N ALA A 32 8.85 -4.63 -2.91
CA ALA A 32 8.30 -5.40 -1.81
C ALA A 32 7.45 -4.56 -0.83
N GLU A 33 7.79 -3.28 -0.63
CA GLU A 33 6.97 -2.35 0.16
C GLU A 33 5.74 -1.88 -0.61
N ILE A 34 5.86 -1.62 -1.92
CA ILE A 34 4.72 -1.30 -2.79
C ILE A 34 3.72 -2.46 -2.78
N ASP A 35 4.17 -3.69 -3.04
CA ASP A 35 3.34 -4.89 -3.03
C ASP A 35 2.67 -5.10 -1.67
N ALA A 36 3.38 -4.84 -0.57
CA ALA A 36 2.84 -4.96 0.77
C ALA A 36 1.77 -3.91 1.05
N ALA A 37 2.01 -2.63 0.74
CA ALA A 37 1.03 -1.57 0.92
C ALA A 37 -0.22 -1.80 0.07
N CYS A 38 -0.05 -2.23 -1.18
CA CYS A 38 -1.17 -2.60 -2.05
C CYS A 38 -1.98 -3.79 -1.53
N ALA A 39 -1.32 -4.80 -0.94
CA ALA A 39 -2.03 -5.91 -0.30
C ALA A 39 -2.80 -5.47 0.95
N ASP A 40 -2.23 -4.60 1.78
CA ASP A 40 -2.89 -4.02 2.95
C ASP A 40 -4.14 -3.23 2.52
N ILE A 41 -4.00 -2.34 1.52
CA ILE A 41 -5.10 -1.57 0.91
C ILE A 41 -6.20 -2.50 0.39
N GLN A 42 -5.86 -3.48 -0.45
CA GLN A 42 -6.83 -4.41 -1.02
C GLN A 42 -7.59 -5.18 0.08
N SER A 43 -6.89 -5.60 1.12
CA SER A 43 -7.48 -6.40 2.19
C SER A 43 -8.47 -5.61 3.05
N ASN A 44 -8.26 -4.30 3.17
CA ASN A 44 -9.05 -3.42 4.04
C ASN A 44 -10.07 -2.56 3.30
N ILE A 45 -10.01 -2.45 1.96
CA ILE A 45 -10.85 -1.51 1.21
C ILE A 45 -12.35 -1.69 1.46
N SER A 46 -12.82 -2.93 1.60
CA SER A 46 -14.24 -3.19 1.93
C SER A 46 -14.65 -2.69 3.31
N ALA A 47 -13.72 -2.68 4.28
CA ALA A 47 -13.98 -2.13 5.61
C ALA A 47 -14.05 -0.60 5.57
N VAL A 48 -13.21 0.03 4.74
CA VAL A 48 -13.23 1.48 4.47
C VAL A 48 -14.56 1.87 3.83
N ASP A 49 -15.00 1.15 2.80
CA ASP A 49 -16.27 1.44 2.13
C ASP A 49 -17.47 1.26 3.07
N LEU A 50 -17.46 0.20 3.89
CA LEU A 50 -18.51 -0.01 4.90
C LEU A 50 -18.50 1.09 5.97
N ALA A 51 -17.33 1.54 6.39
CA ALA A 51 -17.21 2.65 7.35
C ALA A 51 -17.77 3.95 6.75
N ALA A 52 -17.42 4.28 5.49
CA ALA A 52 -17.95 5.44 4.79
C ALA A 52 -19.49 5.37 4.62
N GLU A 53 -20.04 4.22 4.21
CA GLU A 53 -21.48 4.01 4.10
C GLU A 53 -22.20 4.14 5.46
N SER A 54 -21.62 3.56 6.52
CA SER A 54 -22.18 3.67 7.87
C SER A 54 -22.16 5.12 8.35
N ILE A 55 -21.07 5.86 8.12
CA ILE A 55 -21.01 7.30 8.45
C ILE A 55 -22.08 8.08 7.69
N GLY A 56 -22.24 7.83 6.39
CA GLY A 56 -23.29 8.50 5.61
C GLY A 56 -24.69 8.22 6.15
N THR A 57 -24.96 7.00 6.60
CA THR A 57 -26.26 6.65 7.21
C THR A 57 -26.40 7.28 8.60
N ASP A 58 -25.45 7.00 9.49
CA ASP A 58 -25.53 7.40 10.90
C ASP A 58 -25.55 8.93 11.02
N VAL A 59 -24.60 9.63 10.40
CA VAL A 59 -24.42 11.08 10.58
C VAL A 59 -25.39 11.89 9.70
N LEU A 60 -25.51 11.56 8.42
CA LEU A 60 -26.29 12.40 7.49
C LEU A 60 -27.78 12.05 7.44
N VAL A 61 -28.15 10.80 7.71
CA VAL A 61 -29.56 10.35 7.66
C VAL A 61 -30.17 10.29 9.05
N ASP A 62 -29.50 9.64 10.00
CA ASP A 62 -30.05 9.34 11.32
C ASP A 62 -29.66 10.36 12.41
N ASP A 63 -28.78 11.31 12.11
CA ASP A 63 -28.25 12.34 13.05
C ASP A 63 -27.64 11.71 14.31
N VAL A 64 -27.01 10.55 14.12
CA VAL A 64 -26.30 9.77 15.13
C VAL A 64 -24.79 10.00 14.97
N PRO A 65 -24.06 10.24 16.07
CA PRO A 65 -22.61 10.35 16.02
C PRO A 65 -21.96 9.09 15.44
N PHE A 66 -20.93 9.28 14.61
CA PHE A 66 -20.13 8.18 14.09
C PHE A 66 -19.41 7.42 15.22
N GLN A 67 -19.03 6.17 14.93
CA GLN A 67 -18.27 5.33 15.86
C GLN A 67 -16.77 5.53 15.68
N ASP A 68 -16.02 5.56 16.79
CA ASP A 68 -14.55 5.66 16.78
C ASP A 68 -13.89 4.58 15.91
N ASP A 69 -14.47 3.38 15.85
CA ASP A 69 -13.96 2.30 15.00
C ASP A 69 -13.99 2.70 13.51
N HIS A 70 -15.01 3.41 13.03
CA HIS A 70 -15.07 3.91 11.65
C HIS A 70 -13.96 4.93 11.38
N TYR A 71 -13.78 5.88 12.30
CA TYR A 71 -12.70 6.87 12.21
C TYR A 71 -11.33 6.18 12.11
N SER A 72 -11.07 5.19 12.98
CA SER A 72 -9.80 4.47 12.99
C SER A 72 -9.52 3.68 11.70
N VAL A 73 -10.57 3.15 11.06
CA VAL A 73 -10.46 2.43 9.77
C VAL A 73 -10.13 3.40 8.64
N LEU A 74 -10.79 4.56 8.61
CA LEU A 74 -10.53 5.59 7.61
C LEU A 74 -9.11 6.18 7.76
N ASP A 75 -8.70 6.51 8.99
CA ASP A 75 -7.35 7.01 9.31
C ASP A 75 -6.26 6.01 8.93
N ALA A 76 -6.44 4.73 9.28
CA ALA A 76 -5.51 3.67 8.89
C ALA A 76 -5.36 3.55 7.37
N HIS A 77 -6.45 3.72 6.62
CA HIS A 77 -6.41 3.68 5.16
C HIS A 77 -5.63 4.85 4.55
N VAL A 78 -5.76 6.06 5.11
CA VAL A 78 -4.93 7.21 4.70
C VAL A 78 -3.46 6.87 4.88
N LEU A 79 -3.07 6.33 6.04
CA LEU A 79 -1.69 5.94 6.33
C LEU A 79 -1.16 4.84 5.38
N ASP A 80 -2.01 3.88 5.01
CA ASP A 80 -1.64 2.82 4.06
C ASP A 80 -1.34 3.40 2.66
N VAL A 81 -2.13 4.37 2.20
CA VAL A 81 -1.93 5.03 0.91
C VAL A 81 -0.73 5.99 0.94
N GLU A 82 -0.49 6.71 2.04
CA GLU A 82 0.72 7.52 2.22
C GLU A 82 1.99 6.66 2.19
N ARG A 83 1.95 5.49 2.85
CA ARG A 83 3.04 4.51 2.81
C ARG A 83 3.28 3.99 1.39
N LEU A 84 2.22 3.76 0.62
CA LEU A 84 2.32 3.39 -0.79
C LEU A 84 2.99 4.50 -1.60
N GLU A 85 2.61 5.77 -1.40
CA GLU A 85 3.20 6.92 -2.07
C GLU A 85 4.69 7.07 -1.75
N GLU A 86 5.07 6.93 -0.48
CA GLU A 86 6.47 6.97 -0.05
C GLU A 86 7.29 5.85 -0.70
N ALA A 87 6.76 4.62 -0.71
CA ALA A 87 7.42 3.46 -1.30
C ALA A 87 7.57 3.58 -2.83
N ALA A 88 6.58 4.16 -3.50
CA ALA A 88 6.57 4.44 -4.93
C ALA A 88 7.40 5.67 -5.33
N ARG A 89 7.83 6.49 -4.37
CA ARG A 89 8.65 7.70 -4.61
C ARG A 89 8.02 8.68 -5.60
N GLY A 90 6.69 8.75 -5.63
CA GLY A 90 5.93 9.60 -6.54
C GLY A 90 5.72 9.05 -7.96
N ASP A 91 6.01 7.77 -8.21
CA ASP A 91 5.69 7.10 -9.49
C ASP A 91 4.24 6.56 -9.56
N LEU A 92 3.41 6.78 -8.54
CA LEU A 92 1.97 6.47 -8.61
C LEU A 92 1.25 7.47 -9.51
N SER A 93 0.19 7.02 -10.19
CA SER A 93 -0.76 7.96 -10.79
C SER A 93 -1.32 8.85 -9.69
N ARG A 94 -1.35 10.17 -9.92
CA ARG A 94 -1.96 11.14 -8.99
C ARG A 94 -3.37 10.73 -8.57
N ASP A 95 -4.13 10.15 -9.50
CA ASP A 95 -5.49 9.66 -9.31
C ASP A 95 -5.59 8.53 -8.25
N ALA A 96 -4.47 7.86 -7.91
CA ALA A 96 -4.44 6.85 -6.85
C ALA A 96 -4.40 7.48 -5.45
N THR A 97 -3.63 8.55 -5.27
CA THR A 97 -3.54 9.27 -4.00
C THR A 97 -4.79 10.10 -3.73
N GLU A 98 -5.58 10.43 -4.76
CA GLU A 98 -6.87 11.10 -4.62
C GLU A 98 -7.85 10.35 -3.70
N ARG A 99 -7.73 9.02 -3.56
CA ARG A 99 -8.51 8.26 -2.55
C ARG A 99 -8.15 8.62 -1.11
N ALA A 100 -6.87 8.82 -0.82
CA ALA A 100 -6.43 9.26 0.51
C ALA A 100 -6.91 10.68 0.82
N ASP A 101 -6.83 11.57 -0.17
CA ASP A 101 -7.34 12.93 -0.02
C ASP A 101 -8.85 12.94 0.24
N ALA A 102 -9.61 12.09 -0.46
CA ALA A 102 -11.05 11.95 -0.27
C ALA A 102 -11.40 11.42 1.12
N VAL A 103 -10.71 10.39 1.59
CA VAL A 103 -10.93 9.82 2.93
C VAL A 103 -10.48 10.80 4.02
N ASN A 104 -9.39 11.54 3.82
CA ASN A 104 -8.97 12.59 4.74
C ASN A 104 -10.01 13.72 4.81
N ALA A 105 -10.62 14.10 3.68
CA ALA A 105 -11.72 15.06 3.69
C ALA A 105 -12.90 14.56 4.53
N VAL A 106 -13.26 13.27 4.47
CA VAL A 106 -14.30 12.71 5.36
C VAL A 106 -13.94 12.92 6.83
N LEU A 107 -12.70 12.65 7.23
CA LEU A 107 -12.24 12.84 8.61
C LEU A 107 -12.29 14.32 9.03
N GLU A 108 -11.85 15.23 8.18
CA GLU A 108 -11.88 16.68 8.45
C GLU A 108 -13.32 17.18 8.61
N GLU A 109 -14.23 16.80 7.72
CA GLU A 109 -15.62 17.26 7.77
C GLU A 109 -16.38 16.69 8.98
N LEU A 110 -16.03 15.47 9.44
CA LEU A 110 -16.51 14.93 10.71
C LEU A 110 -16.05 15.76 11.92
N ASP A 111 -14.79 16.21 11.92
CA ASP A 111 -14.23 17.05 13.00
C ASP A 111 -14.86 18.45 13.03
N PHE A 112 -15.16 19.02 11.86
CA PHE A 112 -15.82 20.33 11.74
C PHE A 112 -17.34 20.25 11.90
N GLY A 113 -17.94 19.07 11.71
CA GLY A 113 -19.38 18.87 11.74
C GLY A 113 -20.09 19.50 10.54
N ASP A 114 -19.43 19.58 9.37
CA ASP A 114 -20.04 20.07 8.13
C ASP A 114 -20.71 18.93 7.38
N HIS A 115 -22.04 18.91 7.38
CA HIS A 115 -22.80 17.83 6.75
C HIS A 115 -22.77 17.89 5.22
N ASP A 116 -22.71 19.09 4.63
CA ASP A 116 -22.68 19.23 3.17
C ASP A 116 -21.29 18.83 2.66
N GLY A 117 -20.23 19.30 3.33
CA GLY A 117 -18.85 18.88 3.05
C GLY A 117 -18.66 17.37 3.22
N LEU A 118 -19.22 16.80 4.29
CA LEU A 118 -19.16 15.35 4.54
C LEU A 118 -19.84 14.56 3.42
N ALA A 119 -21.00 14.99 2.94
CA ALA A 119 -21.69 14.33 1.83
C ALA A 119 -20.85 14.33 0.56
N ASP A 120 -20.25 15.46 0.21
CA ASP A 120 -19.36 15.59 -0.95
C ASP A 120 -18.09 14.72 -0.81
N ALA A 121 -17.50 14.67 0.38
CA ALA A 121 -16.32 13.85 0.66
C ALA A 121 -16.61 12.34 0.60
N LEU A 122 -17.78 11.90 1.05
CA LEU A 122 -18.21 10.51 0.95
C LEU A 122 -18.46 10.08 -0.51
N ASP A 123 -19.05 10.95 -1.32
CA ASP A 123 -19.24 10.71 -2.77
C ASP A 123 -17.89 10.62 -3.48
N TRP A 124 -16.97 11.56 -3.18
CA TRP A 124 -15.62 11.54 -3.72
C TRP A 124 -14.83 10.30 -3.29
N THR A 125 -15.01 9.85 -2.05
CA THR A 125 -14.45 8.59 -1.57
C THR A 125 -14.95 7.45 -2.46
N SER A 126 -16.25 7.30 -2.67
CA SER A 126 -16.80 6.26 -3.55
C SER A 126 -16.20 6.32 -4.97
N ASP A 127 -16.11 7.50 -5.58
CA ASP A 127 -15.60 7.69 -6.94
C ASP A 127 -14.13 7.28 -7.11
N THR A 128 -13.34 7.33 -6.04
CA THR A 128 -11.90 7.01 -6.06
C THR A 128 -11.58 5.55 -5.71
N HIS A 129 -12.58 4.72 -5.39
CA HIS A 129 -12.40 3.29 -5.03
C HIS A 129 -11.62 2.50 -6.10
N ASP A 130 -12.09 2.53 -7.34
CA ASP A 130 -11.47 1.76 -8.43
C ASP A 130 -10.09 2.32 -8.80
N MET A 131 -9.85 3.61 -8.54
CA MET A 131 -8.59 4.29 -8.92
C MET A 131 -7.41 3.78 -8.09
N ILE A 132 -7.60 3.63 -6.77
CA ILE A 132 -6.55 3.10 -5.90
C ILE A 132 -6.28 1.61 -6.18
N LEU A 133 -7.32 0.84 -6.49
CA LEU A 133 -7.16 -0.57 -6.87
C LEU A 133 -6.41 -0.73 -8.19
N ALA A 134 -6.75 0.07 -9.20
CA ALA A 134 -6.07 0.07 -10.48
C ALA A 134 -4.57 0.42 -10.34
N ALA A 135 -4.22 1.34 -9.44
CA ALA A 135 -2.81 1.67 -9.17
C ALA A 135 -2.02 0.54 -8.48
N CYS A 136 -2.74 -0.39 -7.86
CA CYS A 136 -2.23 -1.61 -7.27
C CYS A 136 -2.38 -2.86 -8.16
N ASP A 137 -2.74 -2.68 -9.44
CA ASP A 137 -2.98 -3.75 -10.42
C ASP A 137 -4.10 -4.74 -10.01
N TYR A 138 -5.15 -4.27 -9.34
CA TYR A 138 -6.34 -5.05 -8.96
C TYR A 138 -7.59 -4.75 -9.77
#